data_AF-X1M8H8-F1
#
_entry.id   AF-X1M8H8-F1
#
_cell.length_a   1.000
_cell.length_b   1.000
_cell.length_c   1.000
_cell.angle_alpha   90.00
_cell.angle_beta   90.00
_cell.angle_gamma   90.00
#
_symmetry.space_group_name_H-M   'P 1'
#
loop_
_entity.id
_entity.type
_entity.pdbx_description
1 polymer ?
#
loop_
_entity_poly.entity_id
_entity_poly.type
_entity_poly.pdbx_seq_one_letter_code
_entity_poly.pdbx_strand_id
1 'polypeptide(L)'
;DLQGKRDGERGEKKNEIEVDAGIDPRGRRQLSIKKDRQKLLVKAADNYQHYKSKDGKLEEEELEENRWETLRSNLRRPSALRILFLLLMATLLLAVGLGGIHPEEFWMQVTLVILLLFGTFLGLSSSEHYLKDHIIDHILRRHTLRVFLWTFGALLLMALLPDTGTVRTFLQAHMLWVFLFAGLLGVIPESGPHLIFVMMFVDGMIPFSILFVSSFVQDGHGMLPLLSVSVRDSLRVKAFNLVFGLAVGGILYLLGL
;
A
#
# COMPACT_ATOMS: atom_id res chain seq x y z
N ASP A 1 69.96 20.56 -34.80
CA ASP A 1 71.09 19.65 -34.78
C ASP A 1 71.51 19.42 -33.34
N LEU A 2 71.82 18.17 -33.02
CA LEU A 2 72.50 17.67 -31.82
C LEU A 2 71.77 17.52 -30.46
N GLN A 3 71.81 16.25 -30.04
CA GLN A 3 71.53 15.62 -28.74
C GLN A 3 72.55 16.00 -27.65
N GLY A 4 72.20 15.69 -26.38
CA GLY A 4 73.16 15.28 -25.34
C GLY A 4 72.66 15.58 -23.91
N LYS A 5 72.18 14.58 -23.15
CA LYS A 5 72.89 13.89 -22.03
C LYS A 5 73.46 14.88 -20.99
N ARG A 6 73.12 14.84 -19.70
CA ARG A 6 73.34 13.77 -18.71
C ARG A 6 73.01 14.37 -17.31
N ASP A 7 72.30 13.70 -16.41
CA ASP A 7 72.73 13.19 -15.09
C ASP A 7 71.48 13.38 -14.17
N GLY A 8 71.06 12.57 -13.20
CA GLY A 8 71.72 11.72 -12.22
C GLY A 8 70.76 11.59 -11.02
N GLU A 9 70.81 10.45 -10.32
CA GLU A 9 70.38 10.25 -8.91
C GLU A 9 68.87 10.18 -8.59
N ARG A 10 68.30 9.01 -8.25
CA ARG A 10 68.45 8.17 -7.04
C ARG A 10 67.44 8.56 -5.93
N GLY A 11 66.40 7.74 -5.82
CA GLY A 11 65.93 7.25 -4.52
C GLY A 11 64.72 7.95 -3.88
N GLU A 12 63.53 7.39 -4.12
CA GLU A 12 62.50 7.34 -3.07
C GLU A 12 61.70 6.04 -3.23
N LYS A 13 62.24 4.95 -2.66
CA LYS A 13 61.45 3.74 -2.38
C LYS A 13 60.53 4.08 -1.21
N LYS A 14 59.29 4.50 -1.50
CA LYS A 14 58.21 4.42 -0.53
C LYS A 14 57.85 2.94 -0.32
N ASN A 15 58.14 2.46 0.88
CA ASN A 15 57.62 1.21 1.41
C ASN A 15 56.09 1.28 1.46
N GLU A 16 55.41 0.80 0.41
CA GLU A 16 54.08 0.23 0.59
C GLU A 16 54.29 -1.17 1.14
N ILE A 17 54.02 -1.30 2.44
CA ILE A 17 53.88 -2.58 3.13
C ILE A 17 52.66 -3.26 2.51
N GLU A 18 52.91 -4.06 1.47
CA GLU A 18 51.93 -4.97 0.92
C GLU A 18 51.64 -6.03 1.99
N VAL A 19 50.58 -5.79 2.75
CA VAL A 19 49.95 -6.82 3.58
C VAL A 19 49.33 -7.83 2.60
N ASP A 20 50.16 -8.75 2.10
CA ASP A 20 49.74 -9.91 1.31
C ASP A 20 48.97 -10.85 2.25
N ALA A 21 47.71 -10.49 2.51
CA ALA A 21 46.73 -11.43 3.02
C ALA A 21 46.60 -12.51 1.94
N GLY A 22 47.06 -13.72 2.26
CA GLY A 22 47.17 -14.89 1.39
C GLY A 22 45.86 -15.29 0.69
N ILE A 23 45.51 -14.53 -0.34
CA ILE A 23 44.39 -14.81 -1.23
C ILE A 23 45.01 -15.28 -2.55
N ASP A 24 44.79 -16.57 -2.84
CA ASP A 24 45.11 -17.25 -4.10
C ASP A 24 44.82 -16.31 -5.29
N PRO A 25 45.74 -16.16 -6.28
CA PRO A 25 45.51 -15.37 -7.49
C PRO A 25 44.18 -15.69 -8.22
N ARG A 26 43.63 -16.91 -8.09
CA ARG A 26 42.28 -17.24 -8.59
C ARG A 26 41.17 -16.56 -7.78
N GLY A 27 41.33 -16.46 -6.46
CA GLY A 27 40.41 -15.77 -5.56
C GLY A 27 40.35 -14.25 -5.79
N ARG A 28 41.50 -13.61 -6.02
CA ARG A 28 41.58 -12.18 -6.41
C ARG A 28 40.83 -11.90 -7.72
N ARG A 29 41.01 -12.79 -8.72
CA ARG A 29 40.33 -12.68 -10.03
C ARG A 29 38.82 -12.88 -9.90
N GLN A 30 38.36 -13.82 -9.08
CA GLN A 30 36.93 -14.02 -8.77
C GLN A 30 36.31 -12.82 -8.04
N LEU A 31 37.04 -12.19 -7.11
CA LEU A 31 36.55 -11.03 -6.36
C LEU A 31 36.42 -9.78 -7.26
N SER A 32 37.37 -9.56 -8.17
CA SER A 32 37.30 -8.51 -9.19
C SER A 32 36.10 -8.73 -10.12
N ILE A 33 35.91 -9.94 -10.65
CA ILE A 33 34.78 -10.27 -11.53
C ILE A 33 33.43 -10.04 -10.80
N LYS A 34 33.34 -10.39 -9.51
CA LYS A 34 32.12 -10.12 -8.71
C LYS A 34 31.89 -8.62 -8.52
N LYS A 35 32.92 -7.83 -8.21
CA LYS A 35 32.81 -6.37 -8.08
C LYS A 35 32.41 -5.71 -9.41
N ASP A 36 32.96 -6.17 -10.52
CA ASP A 36 32.66 -5.62 -11.85
C ASP A 36 31.23 -5.98 -12.28
N ARG A 37 30.77 -7.21 -12.00
CA ARG A 37 29.37 -7.59 -12.18
C ARG A 37 28.42 -6.76 -11.31
N GLN A 38 28.77 -6.51 -10.05
CA GLN A 38 27.93 -5.71 -9.17
C GLN A 38 27.82 -4.25 -9.63
N LYS A 39 28.92 -3.65 -10.12
CA LYS A 39 28.89 -2.32 -10.75
C LYS A 39 28.03 -2.27 -12.00
N LEU A 40 28.09 -3.31 -12.84
CA LEU A 40 27.24 -3.41 -14.04
C LEU A 40 25.76 -3.55 -13.68
N LEU A 41 25.43 -4.32 -12.65
CA LEU A 41 24.04 -4.47 -12.19
C LEU A 41 23.48 -3.18 -11.58
N VAL A 42 24.28 -2.46 -10.78
CA VAL A 42 23.88 -1.14 -10.25
C VAL A 42 23.67 -0.14 -11.39
N LYS A 43 24.59 -0.10 -12.36
CA LYS A 43 24.46 0.79 -13.53
C LYS A 43 23.25 0.44 -14.40
N ALA A 44 22.93 -0.84 -14.55
CA ALA A 44 21.74 -1.29 -15.27
C ALA A 44 20.45 -0.91 -14.51
N ALA A 45 20.45 -1.03 -13.18
CA ALA A 45 19.33 -0.62 -12.34
C ALA A 45 19.12 0.90 -12.39
N ASP A 46 20.18 1.70 -12.29
CA ASP A 46 20.12 3.17 -12.41
C ASP A 46 19.61 3.60 -13.79
N ASN A 47 20.08 2.96 -14.86
CA ASN A 47 19.58 3.21 -16.21
C ASN A 47 18.10 2.85 -16.36
N TYR A 48 17.67 1.73 -15.76
CA TYR A 48 16.26 1.33 -15.79
C TYR A 48 15.37 2.29 -15.00
N GLN A 49 15.83 2.77 -13.83
CA GLN A 49 15.12 3.79 -13.03
C GLN A 49 15.05 5.13 -13.77
N HIS A 50 16.14 5.52 -14.44
CA HIS A 50 16.17 6.74 -15.26
C HIS A 50 15.22 6.65 -16.45
N TYR A 51 15.17 5.48 -17.12
CA TYR A 51 14.24 5.24 -18.23
C TYR A 51 12.78 5.26 -17.75
N LYS A 52 12.46 4.55 -16.66
CA LYS A 52 11.11 4.52 -16.05
C LYS A 52 10.66 5.89 -15.53
N SER A 53 11.58 6.69 -14.97
CA SER A 53 11.30 8.06 -14.54
C SER A 53 11.05 9.00 -15.72
N LYS A 54 11.73 8.79 -16.84
CA LYS A 54 11.58 9.62 -18.04
C LYS A 54 10.29 9.27 -18.77
N ASP A 55 9.98 7.99 -18.93
CA ASP A 55 8.70 7.51 -19.47
C ASP A 55 7.54 7.93 -18.58
N GLY A 56 7.64 7.83 -17.26
CA GLY A 56 6.58 8.29 -16.35
C GLY A 56 6.33 9.79 -16.41
N LYS A 57 7.38 10.61 -16.58
CA LYS A 57 7.23 12.06 -16.78
C LYS A 57 6.66 12.43 -18.15
N LEU A 58 7.03 11.69 -19.19
CA LEU A 58 6.48 11.86 -20.54
C LEU A 58 5.02 11.41 -20.61
N GLU A 59 4.65 10.30 -19.96
CA GLU A 59 3.26 9.89 -19.78
C GLU A 59 2.47 10.94 -18.98
N GLU A 60 3.01 11.47 -17.87
CA GLU A 60 2.33 12.51 -17.09
C GLU A 60 2.15 13.84 -17.86
N GLU A 61 3.15 14.29 -18.62
CA GLU A 61 3.04 15.50 -19.48
C GLU A 61 2.08 15.27 -20.67
N GLU A 62 2.12 14.11 -21.34
CA GLU A 62 1.17 13.77 -22.41
C GLU A 62 -0.27 13.55 -21.88
N LEU A 63 -0.44 13.07 -20.66
CA LEU A 63 -1.75 12.90 -20.01
C LEU A 63 -2.38 14.24 -19.63
N GLU A 64 -1.60 15.23 -19.17
CA GLU A 64 -2.08 16.58 -18.86
C GLU A 64 -2.49 17.34 -20.14
N GLU A 65 -1.71 17.26 -21.22
CA GLU A 65 -2.00 17.94 -22.50
C GLU A 65 -3.20 17.30 -23.23
N ASN A 66 -3.38 15.97 -23.13
CA ASN A 66 -4.49 15.24 -23.75
C ASN A 66 -5.76 15.12 -22.88
N ARG A 67 -5.77 15.57 -21.62
CA ARG A 67 -6.92 15.37 -20.71
C ARG A 67 -8.20 16.02 -21.23
N TRP A 68 -8.09 17.23 -21.78
CA TRP A 68 -9.25 17.99 -22.28
C TRP A 68 -9.80 17.43 -23.61
N GLU A 69 -8.92 16.95 -24.49
CA GLU A 69 -9.32 16.26 -25.72
C GLU A 69 -9.95 14.88 -25.41
N THR A 70 -9.39 14.18 -24.43
CA THR A 70 -9.93 12.90 -23.93
C THR A 70 -11.31 13.12 -23.31
N LEU A 71 -11.49 14.12 -22.44
CA LEU A 71 -12.80 14.53 -21.90
C LEU A 71 -13.80 14.85 -23.01
N ARG A 72 -13.41 15.65 -24.00
CA ARG A 72 -14.29 16.04 -25.12
C ARG A 72 -14.68 14.85 -26.00
N SER A 73 -13.75 13.93 -26.24
CA SER A 73 -14.01 12.69 -27.01
C SER A 73 -14.91 11.72 -26.24
N ASN A 74 -14.68 11.56 -24.93
CA ASN A 74 -15.45 10.75 -24.01
C ASN A 74 -16.91 11.23 -23.91
N LEU A 75 -17.14 12.55 -23.97
CA LEU A 75 -18.47 13.16 -23.98
C LEU A 75 -19.17 13.00 -25.33
N ARG A 76 -18.43 13.00 -26.43
CA ARG A 76 -18.97 12.89 -27.80
C ARG A 76 -19.27 11.45 -28.24
N ARG A 77 -18.52 10.46 -27.75
CA ARG A 77 -18.72 9.03 -28.04
C ARG A 77 -18.44 8.18 -26.80
N PRO A 78 -19.34 8.18 -25.80
CA PRO A 78 -19.15 7.37 -24.61
C PRO A 78 -19.31 5.87 -24.93
N SER A 79 -18.45 5.01 -24.37
CA SER A 79 -18.67 3.57 -24.45
C SER A 79 -19.91 3.14 -23.67
N ALA A 80 -20.45 1.96 -23.99
CA ALA A 80 -21.57 1.38 -23.27
C ALA A 80 -21.30 1.22 -21.77
N LEU A 81 -20.04 0.93 -21.40
CA LEU A 81 -19.61 0.82 -20.00
C LEU A 81 -19.66 2.19 -19.29
N ARG A 82 -19.20 3.26 -19.95
CA ARG A 82 -19.29 4.62 -19.39
C ARG A 82 -20.75 5.07 -19.27
N ILE A 83 -21.59 4.81 -20.28
CA ILE A 83 -23.03 5.12 -20.21
C ILE A 83 -23.67 4.41 -19.03
N LEU A 84 -23.42 3.11 -18.87
CA LEU A 84 -23.95 2.33 -17.74
C LEU A 84 -23.49 2.91 -16.39
N PHE A 85 -22.21 3.23 -16.26
CA PHE A 85 -21.67 3.86 -15.05
C PHE A 85 -22.35 5.21 -14.76
N LEU A 86 -22.48 6.08 -15.76
CA LEU A 86 -23.12 7.39 -15.60
C LEU A 86 -24.61 7.28 -15.27
N LEU A 87 -25.31 6.32 -15.88
CA LEU A 87 -26.70 6.02 -15.54
C LEU A 87 -26.82 5.57 -14.08
N LEU A 88 -25.95 4.67 -13.63
CA LEU A 88 -25.89 4.24 -12.23
C LEU A 88 -25.67 5.44 -11.29
N MET A 89 -24.67 6.27 -11.56
CA MET A 89 -24.39 7.46 -10.75
C MET A 89 -25.56 8.44 -10.75
N ALA A 90 -26.20 8.68 -11.90
CA ALA A 90 -27.37 9.54 -12.02
C ALA A 90 -28.56 9.00 -11.22
N THR A 91 -28.83 7.68 -11.29
CA THR A 91 -29.89 7.06 -10.49
C THR A 91 -29.63 7.18 -8.98
N LEU A 92 -28.38 7.03 -8.53
CA LEU A 92 -28.02 7.20 -7.12
C LEU A 92 -28.18 8.66 -6.67
N LEU A 93 -27.73 9.63 -7.48
CA LEU A 93 -27.92 11.06 -7.21
C LEU A 93 -29.39 11.44 -7.14
N LEU A 94 -30.22 10.92 -8.06
CA LEU A 94 -31.67 11.12 -8.03
C LEU A 94 -32.30 10.44 -6.81
N ALA A 95 -31.88 9.24 -6.44
CA ALA A 95 -32.39 8.54 -5.27
C ALA A 95 -32.11 9.32 -3.97
N VAL A 96 -30.92 9.91 -3.83
CA VAL A 96 -30.57 10.76 -2.68
C VAL A 96 -31.30 12.11 -2.75
N GLY A 97 -31.39 12.74 -3.92
CA GLY A 97 -32.02 14.04 -4.10
C GLY A 97 -33.55 14.04 -3.96
N LEU A 98 -34.20 12.94 -4.34
CA LEU A 98 -35.65 12.74 -4.18
C LEU A 98 -36.02 12.17 -2.80
N GLY A 99 -35.05 11.93 -1.92
CA GLY A 99 -35.28 11.40 -0.57
C GLY A 99 -35.56 9.89 -0.50
N GLY A 100 -35.30 9.13 -1.57
CA GLY A 100 -35.37 7.67 -1.54
C GLY A 100 -34.24 7.02 -0.72
N ILE A 101 -33.09 7.71 -0.61
CA ILE A 101 -31.98 7.37 0.29
C ILE A 101 -31.69 8.60 1.13
N HIS A 102 -32.18 8.60 2.37
CA HIS A 102 -31.97 9.69 3.32
C HIS A 102 -31.28 9.14 4.57
N PRO A 103 -29.94 9.33 4.73
CA PRO A 103 -29.27 9.07 5.99
C PRO A 103 -29.94 9.85 7.13
N GLU A 104 -29.96 9.32 8.35
CA GLU A 104 -30.60 10.02 9.48
C GLU A 104 -29.94 11.38 9.76
N GLU A 105 -28.61 11.45 9.58
CA GLU A 105 -27.85 12.68 9.78
C GLU A 105 -27.61 13.43 8.48
N PHE A 106 -27.91 14.73 8.49
CA PHE A 106 -27.75 15.62 7.33
C PHE A 106 -26.31 15.66 6.78
N TRP A 107 -25.30 15.63 7.64
CA TRP A 107 -23.89 15.64 7.23
C TRP A 107 -23.51 14.40 6.41
N MET A 108 -24.11 13.24 6.72
CA MET A 108 -23.91 12.01 5.94
C MET A 108 -24.53 12.14 4.54
N GLN A 109 -25.66 12.82 4.42
CA GLN A 109 -26.29 13.08 3.12
C GLN A 109 -25.43 14.01 2.25
N VAL A 110 -24.93 15.10 2.83
CA VAL A 110 -24.05 16.05 2.10
C VAL A 110 -22.76 15.37 1.65
N THR A 111 -22.11 14.61 2.53
CA THR A 111 -20.88 13.87 2.18
C THR A 111 -21.13 12.81 1.10
N LEU A 112 -22.25 12.10 1.16
CA LEU A 112 -22.64 11.14 0.13
C LEU A 112 -22.84 11.82 -1.24
N VAL A 113 -23.55 12.95 -1.30
CA VAL A 113 -23.74 13.70 -2.55
C VAL A 113 -22.41 14.18 -3.12
N ILE A 114 -21.52 14.73 -2.28
CA ILE A 114 -20.18 15.17 -2.70
C ILE A 114 -19.39 13.98 -3.28
N LEU A 115 -19.40 12.82 -2.62
CA LEU A 115 -18.72 11.62 -3.10
C LEU A 115 -19.28 11.13 -4.44
N LEU A 116 -20.61 11.13 -4.62
CA LEU A 116 -21.25 10.73 -5.88
C LEU A 116 -20.91 11.69 -7.03
N LEU A 117 -20.92 13.00 -6.77
CA LEU A 117 -20.53 14.01 -7.76
C LEU A 117 -19.05 13.86 -8.14
N PHE A 118 -18.18 13.67 -7.15
CA PHE A 118 -16.75 13.44 -7.37
C PHE A 118 -16.49 12.16 -8.17
N GLY A 119 -17.15 11.05 -7.83
CA GLY A 119 -17.07 9.80 -8.58
C GLY A 119 -17.55 9.93 -10.03
N THR A 120 -18.64 10.69 -10.24
CA THR A 120 -19.15 11.00 -11.59
C THR A 120 -18.11 11.78 -12.40
N PHE A 121 -17.49 12.81 -11.78
CA PHE A 121 -16.43 13.59 -12.40
C PHE A 121 -15.22 12.71 -12.79
N LEU A 122 -14.76 11.83 -11.90
CA LEU A 122 -13.68 10.90 -12.18
C LEU A 122 -14.04 9.95 -13.34
N GLY A 123 -15.26 9.42 -13.38
CA GLY A 123 -15.71 8.55 -14.48
C GLY A 123 -15.72 9.25 -15.84
N LEU A 124 -16.08 10.54 -15.88
CA LEU A 124 -16.02 11.35 -17.10
C LEU A 124 -14.58 11.65 -17.55
N SER A 125 -13.70 11.93 -16.58
CA SER A 125 -12.29 12.24 -16.82
C SER A 125 -11.44 11.02 -17.18
N SER A 126 -11.87 9.82 -16.77
CA SER A 126 -11.13 8.57 -16.98
C SER A 126 -11.13 8.08 -18.44
N SER A 127 -10.04 7.41 -18.83
CA SER A 127 -9.93 6.77 -20.15
C SER A 127 -10.75 5.47 -20.23
N GLU A 128 -11.11 5.06 -21.45
CA GLU A 128 -11.86 3.80 -21.68
C GLU A 128 -11.06 2.56 -21.27
N HIS A 129 -9.75 2.57 -21.50
CA HIS A 129 -8.84 1.50 -21.07
C HIS A 129 -8.84 1.35 -19.54
N TYR A 130 -8.80 2.47 -18.82
CA TYR A 130 -8.87 2.47 -17.35
C TYR A 130 -10.19 1.86 -16.86
N LEU A 131 -11.32 2.26 -17.46
CA LEU A 131 -12.63 1.76 -17.04
C LEU A 131 -12.78 0.25 -17.28
N LYS A 132 -12.35 -0.25 -18.44
CA LYS A 132 -12.49 -1.67 -18.79
C LYS A 132 -11.44 -2.54 -18.12
N ASP A 133 -10.15 -2.22 -18.27
CA ASP A 133 -9.08 -3.13 -17.88
C ASP A 133 -8.68 -2.95 -16.41
N HIS A 134 -8.72 -1.72 -15.87
CA HIS A 134 -8.46 -1.49 -14.44
C HIS A 134 -9.69 -1.65 -13.56
N ILE A 135 -10.83 -1.01 -13.86
CA ILE A 135 -12.00 -1.14 -12.97
C ILE A 135 -12.65 -2.52 -13.09
N ILE A 136 -12.98 -2.98 -14.30
CA ILE A 136 -13.69 -4.26 -14.45
C ILE A 136 -12.73 -5.44 -14.25
N ASP A 137 -11.68 -5.55 -15.07
CA ASP A 137 -10.87 -6.77 -15.06
C ASP A 137 -9.92 -6.88 -13.87
N HIS A 138 -9.42 -5.77 -13.34
CA HIS A 138 -8.53 -5.78 -12.17
C HIS A 138 -9.29 -5.61 -10.85
N ILE A 139 -10.09 -4.56 -10.66
CA ILE A 139 -10.77 -4.31 -9.38
C ILE A 139 -11.94 -5.27 -9.19
N LEU A 140 -12.92 -5.27 -10.09
CA LEU A 140 -14.16 -6.02 -9.90
C LEU A 140 -13.94 -7.54 -9.88
N ARG A 141 -13.11 -8.07 -10.78
CA ARG A 141 -12.85 -9.51 -10.84
C ARG A 141 -11.85 -10.03 -9.80
N ARG A 142 -10.80 -9.26 -9.47
CA ARG A 142 -9.74 -9.77 -8.55
C ARG A 142 -9.90 -9.31 -7.12
N HIS A 143 -10.30 -8.05 -6.91
CA HIS A 143 -10.31 -7.43 -5.58
C HIS A 143 -11.68 -7.53 -4.93
N THR A 144 -12.76 -7.18 -5.65
CA THR A 144 -14.10 -7.13 -5.07
C THR A 144 -14.54 -8.46 -4.50
N LEU A 145 -14.28 -9.60 -5.17
CA LEU A 145 -14.64 -10.91 -4.61
C LEU A 145 -13.89 -11.24 -3.32
N ARG A 146 -12.59 -10.91 -3.25
CA ARG A 146 -11.79 -11.14 -2.04
C ARG A 146 -12.29 -10.27 -0.89
N VAL A 147 -12.50 -8.97 -1.15
CA VAL A 147 -13.02 -8.03 -0.16
C VAL A 147 -14.42 -8.43 0.28
N PHE A 148 -15.30 -8.77 -0.65
CA PHE A 148 -16.64 -9.28 -0.37
C PHE A 148 -16.59 -10.53 0.52
N LEU A 149 -15.77 -11.53 0.19
CA LEU A 149 -15.65 -12.76 0.98
C LEU A 149 -15.12 -12.49 2.39
N TRP A 150 -14.16 -11.57 2.55
CA TRP A 150 -13.68 -11.19 3.88
C TRP A 150 -14.71 -10.41 4.69
N THR A 151 -15.38 -9.42 4.09
CA THR A 151 -16.44 -8.65 4.74
C THR A 151 -17.60 -9.55 5.12
N PHE A 152 -18.07 -10.36 4.18
CA PHE A 152 -19.13 -11.34 4.41
C PHE A 152 -18.71 -12.37 5.45
N GLY A 153 -17.48 -12.89 5.39
CA GLY A 153 -16.95 -13.85 6.35
C GLY A 153 -16.84 -13.27 7.76
N ALA A 154 -16.37 -12.04 7.91
CA ALA A 154 -16.31 -11.36 9.20
C ALA A 154 -17.71 -11.09 9.77
N LEU A 155 -18.65 -10.63 8.93
CA LEU A 155 -20.05 -10.44 9.33
C LEU A 155 -20.72 -11.78 9.70
N LEU A 156 -20.49 -12.83 8.91
CA LEU A 156 -21.00 -14.17 9.18
C LEU A 156 -20.42 -14.73 10.47
N LEU A 157 -19.11 -14.56 10.69
CA LEU A 157 -18.47 -14.96 11.94
C LEU A 157 -19.12 -14.24 13.13
N MET A 158 -19.25 -12.91 13.06
CA MET A 158 -19.93 -12.11 14.09
C MET A 158 -21.40 -12.53 14.29
N ALA A 159 -22.11 -12.92 13.23
CA ALA A 159 -23.48 -13.40 13.32
C ALA A 159 -23.60 -14.82 13.90
N LEU A 160 -22.57 -15.65 13.76
CA LEU A 160 -22.49 -17.02 14.29
C LEU A 160 -21.93 -17.07 15.72
N LEU A 161 -21.49 -15.93 16.27
CA LEU A 161 -21.04 -15.87 17.65
C LEU A 161 -22.17 -16.34 18.59
N PRO A 162 -21.84 -17.07 19.67
CA PRO A 162 -22.81 -17.39 20.72
C PRO A 162 -23.46 -16.13 21.30
N ASP A 163 -24.49 -16.31 22.13
CA ASP A 163 -25.21 -15.21 22.77
C ASP A 163 -24.25 -14.12 23.27
N THR A 164 -24.52 -12.88 22.85
CA THR A 164 -23.71 -11.69 23.08
C THR A 164 -23.32 -11.52 24.54
N GLY A 165 -24.17 -11.95 25.48
CA GLY A 165 -23.86 -11.95 26.91
C GLY A 165 -22.68 -12.85 27.28
N THR A 166 -22.68 -14.10 26.79
CA THR A 166 -21.61 -15.08 27.09
C THR A 166 -20.29 -14.65 26.47
N VAL A 167 -20.33 -14.19 25.21
CA VAL A 167 -19.14 -13.70 24.51
C VAL A 167 -18.59 -12.46 25.21
N ARG A 168 -19.44 -11.51 25.59
CA ARG A 168 -19.03 -10.30 26.32
C ARG A 168 -18.35 -10.65 27.64
N THR A 169 -18.93 -11.56 28.44
CA THR A 169 -18.31 -11.99 29.70
C THR A 169 -16.95 -12.65 29.46
N PHE A 170 -16.82 -13.50 28.44
CA PHE A 170 -15.55 -14.12 28.08
C PHE A 170 -14.49 -13.08 27.66
N LEU A 171 -14.87 -12.13 26.79
CA LEU A 171 -13.99 -11.06 26.33
C LEU A 171 -13.54 -10.17 27.49
N GLN A 172 -14.46 -9.82 28.40
CA GLN A 172 -14.15 -9.04 29.60
C GLN A 172 -13.16 -9.77 30.53
N ALA A 173 -13.30 -11.08 30.69
CA ALA A 173 -12.37 -11.89 31.49
C ALA A 173 -10.97 -12.01 30.85
N HIS A 174 -10.87 -11.86 29.53
CA HIS A 174 -9.65 -12.09 28.76
C HIS A 174 -9.22 -10.89 27.91
N MET A 175 -9.57 -9.67 28.33
CA MET A 175 -9.40 -8.46 27.51
C MET A 175 -7.94 -8.21 27.11
N LEU A 176 -6.98 -8.55 27.98
CA LEU A 176 -5.55 -8.49 27.65
C LEU A 176 -5.17 -9.44 26.50
N TRP A 177 -5.75 -10.63 26.45
CA TRP A 177 -5.52 -11.57 25.35
C TRP A 177 -6.13 -11.06 24.05
N VAL A 178 -7.32 -10.46 24.12
CA VAL A 178 -7.97 -9.82 22.96
C VAL A 178 -7.08 -8.68 22.42
N PHE A 179 -6.51 -7.86 23.32
CA PHE A 179 -5.57 -6.80 22.98
C PHE A 179 -4.31 -7.32 22.25
N LEU A 180 -3.69 -8.38 22.78
CA LEU A 180 -2.51 -8.99 22.14
C LEU A 180 -2.88 -9.63 20.80
N PHE A 181 -4.05 -10.26 20.72
CA PHE A 181 -4.56 -10.88 19.51
C PHE A 181 -4.88 -9.85 18.43
N ALA A 182 -5.39 -8.67 18.80
CA ALA A 182 -5.57 -7.53 17.90
C ALA A 182 -4.26 -7.08 17.26
N GLY A 183 -3.17 -7.01 18.05
CA GLY A 183 -1.85 -6.74 17.51
C GLY A 183 -1.37 -7.83 16.56
N LEU A 184 -1.53 -9.10 16.95
CA LEU A 184 -1.09 -10.24 16.12
C LEU A 184 -1.88 -10.37 14.82
N LEU A 185 -3.21 -10.22 14.84
CA LEU A 185 -4.03 -10.24 13.64
C LEU A 185 -3.74 -9.05 12.73
N GLY A 186 -3.44 -7.88 13.30
CA GLY A 186 -2.95 -6.72 12.55
C GLY A 186 -1.65 -7.01 11.81
N VAL A 187 -0.90 -8.07 12.18
CA VAL A 187 0.32 -8.44 11.46
C VAL A 187 0.00 -8.89 10.02
N ILE A 188 -1.19 -9.48 9.81
CA ILE A 188 -1.62 -9.97 8.51
C ILE A 188 -1.83 -8.77 7.57
N PRO A 189 -1.17 -8.71 6.40
CA PRO A 189 -1.26 -7.58 5.46
C PRO A 189 -2.56 -7.61 4.64
N GLU A 190 -3.70 -7.65 5.32
CA GLU A 190 -5.04 -7.73 4.74
C GLU A 190 -6.02 -6.94 5.61
N SER A 191 -7.02 -6.29 5.01
CA SER A 191 -8.02 -5.50 5.74
C SER A 191 -9.18 -6.32 6.31
N GLY A 192 -9.33 -7.58 5.88
CA GLY A 192 -10.40 -8.47 6.32
C GLY A 192 -10.41 -8.77 7.82
N PRO A 193 -9.33 -9.33 8.38
CA PRO A 193 -9.29 -9.71 9.81
C PRO A 193 -9.56 -8.56 10.78
N HIS A 194 -9.21 -7.33 10.38
CA HIS A 194 -9.45 -6.14 11.20
C HIS A 194 -10.92 -5.76 11.34
N LEU A 195 -11.75 -6.05 10.34
CA LEU A 195 -13.16 -5.71 10.36
C LEU A 195 -13.88 -6.34 11.56
N ILE A 196 -13.41 -7.48 12.05
CA ILE A 196 -13.93 -8.12 13.27
C ILE A 196 -13.82 -7.16 14.47
N PHE A 197 -12.67 -6.50 14.65
CA PHE A 197 -12.48 -5.55 15.74
C PHE A 197 -13.30 -4.27 15.56
N VAL A 198 -13.49 -3.81 14.32
CA VAL A 198 -14.39 -2.68 14.04
C VAL A 198 -15.82 -3.00 14.48
N MET A 199 -16.33 -4.18 14.11
CA MET A 199 -17.68 -4.61 14.49
C MET A 199 -17.80 -4.78 16.01
N MET A 200 -16.83 -5.44 16.64
CA MET A 200 -16.81 -5.59 18.10
C MET A 200 -16.77 -4.24 18.84
N PHE A 201 -16.10 -3.22 18.28
CA PHE A 201 -16.06 -1.88 18.87
C PHE A 201 -17.40 -1.17 18.72
N VAL A 202 -18.03 -1.25 17.55
CA VAL A 202 -19.37 -0.68 17.30
C VAL A 202 -20.41 -1.31 18.23
N ASP A 203 -20.32 -2.61 18.48
CA ASP A 203 -21.18 -3.34 19.43
C ASP A 203 -20.78 -3.10 20.92
N GLY A 204 -19.77 -2.27 21.16
CA GLY A 204 -19.27 -1.94 22.50
C GLY A 204 -18.68 -3.12 23.25
N MET A 205 -18.23 -4.17 22.57
CA MET A 205 -17.63 -5.37 23.17
C MET A 205 -16.15 -5.17 23.52
N ILE A 206 -15.45 -4.31 22.79
CA ILE A 206 -14.03 -3.97 23.03
C ILE A 206 -13.85 -2.45 23.22
N PRO A 207 -12.84 -2.02 23.98
CA PRO A 207 -12.48 -0.61 24.14
C PRO A 207 -11.73 -0.06 22.91
N PHE A 208 -11.59 1.27 22.84
CA PHE A 208 -10.91 1.97 21.76
C PHE A 208 -9.43 1.58 21.66
N SER A 209 -8.75 1.30 22.77
CA SER A 209 -7.37 0.80 22.76
C SER A 209 -7.17 -0.43 21.88
N ILE A 210 -8.08 -1.40 21.92
CA ILE A 210 -7.99 -2.63 21.10
C ILE A 210 -8.25 -2.31 19.63
N LEU A 211 -9.24 -1.47 19.34
CA LEU A 211 -9.49 -0.99 17.99
C LEU A 211 -8.24 -0.30 17.43
N PHE A 212 -7.66 0.63 18.19
CA PHE A 212 -6.44 1.36 17.84
C PHE A 212 -5.29 0.41 17.51
N VAL A 213 -5.01 -0.58 18.37
CA VAL A 213 -3.94 -1.57 18.10
C VAL A 213 -4.20 -2.28 16.78
N SER A 214 -5.40 -2.80 16.58
CA SER A 214 -5.72 -3.54 15.34
C SER A 214 -5.59 -2.65 14.10
N SER A 215 -6.03 -1.39 14.16
CA SER A 215 -5.95 -0.43 13.05
C SER A 215 -4.51 0.00 12.76
N PHE A 216 -3.72 0.26 13.80
CA PHE A 216 -2.37 0.80 13.65
C PHE A 216 -1.39 -0.28 13.14
N VAL A 217 -1.50 -1.51 13.64
CA VAL A 217 -0.59 -2.59 13.25
C VAL A 217 -0.90 -3.12 11.85
N GLN A 218 -2.13 -2.93 11.36
CA GLN A 218 -2.53 -3.36 10.03
C GLN A 218 -2.05 -2.39 8.94
N ASP A 219 -1.15 -2.87 8.08
CA ASP A 219 -0.56 -2.07 6.98
C ASP A 219 -1.36 -2.14 5.68
N GLY A 220 -2.51 -2.83 5.70
CA GLY A 220 -3.33 -3.12 4.53
C GLY A 220 -2.52 -3.74 3.37
N HIS A 221 -3.00 -3.54 2.15
CA HIS A 221 -2.30 -3.99 0.94
C HIS A 221 -1.03 -3.20 0.62
N GLY A 222 -0.80 -2.06 1.29
CA GLY A 222 0.39 -1.21 1.10
C GLY A 222 1.70 -1.90 1.51
N MET A 223 1.62 -2.97 2.30
CA MET A 223 2.78 -3.81 2.63
C MET A 223 3.19 -4.78 1.52
N LEU A 224 2.28 -5.12 0.58
CA LEU A 224 2.55 -6.09 -0.48
C LEU A 224 3.65 -5.61 -1.47
N PRO A 225 3.65 -4.35 -1.92
CA PRO A 225 4.76 -3.80 -2.72
C PRO A 225 6.09 -3.85 -1.98
N LEU A 226 6.12 -3.51 -0.69
CA LEU A 226 7.34 -3.55 0.10
C LEU A 226 7.88 -4.98 0.24
N LEU A 227 6.99 -5.96 0.43
CA LEU A 227 7.35 -7.38 0.51
C LEU A 227 8.00 -7.89 -0.78
N SER A 228 7.54 -7.40 -1.93
CA SER A 228 8.11 -7.74 -3.24
C SER A 228 9.52 -7.15 -3.47
N VAL A 229 9.84 -6.03 -2.82
CA VAL A 229 11.13 -5.36 -2.94
C VAL A 229 12.13 -5.91 -1.92
N SER A 230 11.74 -5.99 -0.65
CA SER A 230 12.61 -6.44 0.44
C SER A 230 11.81 -7.01 1.61
N VAL A 231 11.83 -8.33 1.75
CA VAL A 231 11.22 -9.03 2.91
C VAL A 231 11.79 -8.52 4.24
N ARG A 232 13.08 -8.19 4.28
CA ARG A 232 13.74 -7.72 5.50
C ARG A 232 13.20 -6.37 5.95
N ASP A 233 13.00 -5.46 5.00
CA ASP A 233 12.50 -4.12 5.33
C ASP A 233 11.01 -4.14 5.65
N SER A 234 10.22 -5.00 4.97
CA SER A 234 8.84 -5.28 5.37
C SER A 234 8.74 -5.79 6.81
N LEU A 235 9.58 -6.77 7.19
CA LEU A 235 9.57 -7.30 8.55
C LEU A 235 9.97 -6.24 9.59
N ARG A 236 10.91 -5.35 9.26
CA ARG A 236 11.31 -4.24 10.15
C ARG A 236 10.18 -3.25 10.36
N VAL A 237 9.52 -2.80 9.29
CA VAL A 237 8.35 -1.90 9.39
C VAL A 237 7.24 -2.58 10.18
N LYS A 238 6.99 -3.87 9.92
CA LYS A 238 5.98 -4.65 10.62
C LYS A 238 6.25 -4.76 12.12
N ALA A 239 7.49 -5.07 12.49
CA ALA A 239 7.90 -5.13 13.88
C ALA A 239 7.78 -3.76 14.56
N PHE A 240 8.17 -2.68 13.87
CA PHE A 240 8.00 -1.32 14.38
C PHE A 240 6.52 -1.01 14.64
N ASN A 241 5.64 -1.26 13.67
CA ASN A 241 4.21 -0.98 13.81
C ASN A 241 3.57 -1.81 14.92
N LEU A 242 3.93 -3.10 15.03
CA LEU A 242 3.47 -3.96 16.12
C LEU A 242 3.91 -3.43 17.48
N VAL A 243 5.19 -3.11 17.66
CA VAL A 243 5.73 -2.63 18.94
C VAL A 243 5.14 -1.28 19.30
N PHE A 244 5.08 -0.34 18.35
CA PHE A 244 4.51 0.98 18.58
C PHE A 244 3.00 0.91 18.88
N GLY A 245 2.27 0.13 18.09
CA GLY A 245 0.84 -0.09 18.28
C GLY A 245 0.54 -0.66 19.66
N LEU A 246 1.25 -1.70 20.07
CA LEU A 246 1.10 -2.30 21.41
C LEU A 246 1.54 -1.34 22.53
N ALA A 247 2.57 -0.52 22.33
CA ALA A 247 3.02 0.44 23.34
C ALA A 247 1.97 1.55 23.55
N VAL A 248 1.56 2.24 22.48
CA VAL A 248 0.57 3.32 22.57
C VAL A 248 -0.80 2.78 22.94
N GLY A 249 -1.21 1.67 22.33
CA GLY A 249 -2.46 0.98 22.68
C GLY A 249 -2.47 0.52 24.13
N GLY A 250 -1.34 0.07 24.67
CA GLY A 250 -1.21 -0.32 26.07
C GLY A 250 -1.37 0.86 27.01
N ILE A 251 -0.84 2.03 26.66
CA ILE A 251 -1.07 3.27 27.39
C ILE A 251 -2.57 3.62 27.37
N LEU A 252 -3.22 3.58 26.21
CA LEU A 252 -4.66 3.81 26.09
C LEU A 252 -5.48 2.82 26.93
N TYR A 253 -5.11 1.54 26.90
CA TYR A 253 -5.75 0.48 27.67
C TYR A 253 -5.65 0.75 29.18
N LEU A 254 -4.48 1.19 29.66
CA LEU A 254 -4.29 1.57 31.08
C LEU A 254 -5.08 2.82 31.47
N LEU A 255 -5.34 3.73 30.53
CA LEU A 255 -6.21 4.90 30.73
C LEU A 255 -7.70 4.55 30.69
N GLY A 256 -8.06 3.28 30.42
CA GLY A 256 -9.44 2.83 30.31
C GLY A 256 -10.13 3.24 29.01
N LEU A 257 -9.36 3.60 27.98
CA LEU A 257 -9.86 3.96 26.65
C LEU A 257 -9.99 2.73 25.74
#